data_AF-A0A3C0BFW9-F1
#
_entry.id   AF-A0A3C0BFW9-F1
#
_cell.length_a   1.000
_cell.length_b   1.000
_cell.length_c   1.000
_cell.angle_alpha   90.00
_cell.angle_beta   90.00
_cell.angle_gamma   90.00
#
_symmetry.space_group_name_H-M   'P 1'
#
loop_
_entity.id
_entity.type
_entity.pdbx_description
1 polymer ?
#
loop_
_entity_poly.entity_id
_entity_poly.type
_entity_poly.pdbx_seq_one_letter_code
_entity_poly.pdbx_strand_id
1 'polypeptide(L)'
;MKSADDDGFTFMETLASIGITLVLSAAFCFLFVTLLSNGQKGNNRVLQAVRLVQTDTFIRGKAAQTVIPYWERGTDASAVFTAGLFSENGLKNATVVSVENLYDAKKRIRGVAVNYKITGCPDVFHTNALFGSIPVVGAE
;
A
#
# COMPACT_ATOMS: atom_id res chain seq x y z
N MET A 1 24.74 65.41 39.13
CA MET A 1 23.97 64.17 39.33
C MET A 1 23.56 63.69 37.95
N LYS A 2 24.14 62.57 37.49
CA LYS A 2 23.82 61.96 36.20
C LYS A 2 22.65 61.02 36.47
N SER A 3 21.47 61.32 35.91
CA SER A 3 20.30 60.45 36.02
C SER A 3 20.59 59.19 35.21
N ALA A 4 20.91 58.11 35.91
CA ALA A 4 20.81 56.76 35.39
C ALA A 4 19.37 56.35 35.66
N ASP A 5 18.49 56.41 34.64
CA ASP A 5 17.15 55.80 34.62
C ASP A 5 16.46 56.15 33.27
N ASP A 6 17.03 55.67 32.17
CA ASP A 6 16.30 55.57 30.89
C ASP A 6 16.79 54.30 30.17
N ASP A 7 16.70 53.16 30.86
CA ASP A 7 16.93 51.83 30.28
C ASP A 7 15.69 51.41 29.45
N GLY A 8 15.33 52.25 28.48
CA GLY A 8 14.32 51.96 27.46
C GLY A 8 14.99 51.41 26.21
N PHE A 9 14.40 50.37 25.62
CA PHE A 9 14.88 49.85 24.33
C PHE A 9 14.90 50.97 23.28
N THR A 10 16.04 51.16 22.65
CA THR A 10 16.15 52.13 21.56
C THR A 10 15.29 51.69 20.37
N PHE A 11 14.78 52.64 19.59
CA PHE A 11 13.94 52.36 18.43
C PHE A 11 14.59 51.35 17.47
N MET A 12 15.91 51.41 17.31
CA MET A 12 16.68 50.48 16.48
C MET A 12 16.74 49.06 17.06
N GLU A 13 16.87 48.91 18.39
CA GLU A 13 16.79 47.60 19.05
C GLU A 13 15.40 46.98 18.95
N THR A 14 14.36 47.81 19.03
CA THR A 14 12.97 47.38 18.82
C THR A 14 12.75 46.92 17.37
N LEU A 15 13.28 47.66 16.39
CA LEU A 15 13.19 47.28 14.98
C LEU A 15 13.96 45.97 14.69
N ALA A 16 15.15 45.82 15.27
CA ALA A 16 15.96 44.61 15.15
C ALA A 16 15.28 43.38 15.76
N SER A 17 14.67 43.52 16.96
CA SER A 17 13.95 42.42 17.62
C SER A 17 12.70 42.00 16.85
N ILE A 18 11.96 42.95 16.26
CA ILE A 18 10.84 42.65 15.35
C ILE A 18 11.33 41.90 14.10
N GLY A 19 12.43 42.34 13.50
CA GLY A 19 13.03 41.67 12.35
C GLY A 19 13.42 40.22 12.63
N ILE A 20 14.10 39.98 13.77
CA ILE A 20 14.47 38.62 14.21
C ILE A 20 13.23 37.77 14.46
N THR A 21 12.21 38.33 15.12
CA THR A 21 10.96 37.63 15.42
C THR A 21 10.21 37.23 14.16
N LEU A 22 10.19 38.09 13.14
CA LEU A 22 9.57 37.81 11.84
C LEU A 22 10.29 36.66 11.11
N VAL A 23 11.63 36.66 11.11
CA VAL A 23 12.43 35.58 10.49
C VAL A 23 12.20 34.25 11.21
N LEU A 24 12.21 34.26 12.54
CA LEU A 24 11.95 33.07 13.34
C LEU A 24 10.53 32.53 13.13
N SER A 25 9.53 33.42 13.07
CA SER A 25 8.13 33.06 12.80
C SER A 25 7.98 32.42 11.41
N ALA A 26 8.61 33.00 10.38
CA ALA A 26 8.60 32.44 9.03
C ALA A 26 9.26 31.05 8.97
N ALA A 27 10.40 30.88 9.63
CA ALA A 27 11.08 29.59 9.73
C ALA A 27 10.22 28.53 10.43
N PHE A 28 9.54 28.91 11.51
CA PHE A 28 8.66 28.02 12.26
C PHE A 28 7.44 27.59 11.44
N CYS A 29 6.81 28.54 10.74
CA CYS A 29 5.71 28.26 9.80
C CYS A 29 6.15 27.28 8.69
N PHE A 30 7.32 27.50 8.10
CA PHE A 30 7.84 26.63 7.05
C PHE A 30 8.10 25.20 7.56
N LEU A 31 8.71 25.06 8.74
CA LEU A 31 8.94 23.77 9.38
C LEU A 31 7.62 23.05 9.70
N PHE A 32 6.64 23.78 10.23
CA PHE A 32 5.33 23.24 10.56
C PHE A 32 4.57 22.73 9.33
N VAL A 33 4.53 23.52 8.25
CA VAL A 33 3.93 23.09 6.97
C VAL A 33 4.64 21.87 6.40
N THR A 34 5.98 21.84 6.48
CA THR A 34 6.78 20.70 6.01
C THR A 34 6.46 19.44 6.81
N LEU A 35 6.39 19.52 8.14
CA LEU A 35 6.04 18.40 9.03
C LEU A 35 4.63 17.87 8.74
N LEU A 36 3.64 18.76 8.58
CA LEU A 36 2.28 18.35 8.22
C LEU A 36 2.24 17.62 6.86
N SER A 37 2.94 18.15 5.86
CA SER A 37 3.00 17.52 4.53
C SER A 37 3.65 16.14 4.57
N ASN A 38 4.70 15.97 5.38
CA ASN A 38 5.39 14.69 5.55
C ASN A 38 4.54 13.71 6.39
N GLY A 39 3.82 14.19 7.40
CA GLY A 39 2.88 13.38 8.18
C GLY A 39 1.72 12.84 7.33
N GLN A 40 1.15 13.68 6.46
CA GLN A 40 0.12 13.27 5.51
C GLN A 40 0.63 12.24 4.50
N LYS A 41 1.84 12.44 3.95
CA LYS A 41 2.50 11.44 3.09
C LYS A 41 2.73 10.11 3.81
N GLY A 42 3.11 10.16 5.09
CA GLY A 42 3.28 8.98 5.94
C GLY A 42 1.98 8.20 6.12
N ASN A 43 0.88 8.89 6.45
CA ASN A 43 -0.42 8.27 6.64
C ASN A 43 -0.93 7.60 5.36
N ASN A 44 -0.75 8.25 4.21
CA ASN A 44 -1.10 7.68 2.90
C ASN A 44 -0.29 6.41 2.58
N ARG A 45 1.00 6.38 2.90
CA ARG A 45 1.85 5.18 2.72
C ARG A 45 1.43 4.02 3.62
N VAL A 46 1.05 4.29 4.87
CA VAL A 46 0.55 3.27 5.79
C VAL A 46 -0.78 2.70 5.29
N LEU A 47 -1.72 3.56 4.88
CA LEU A 47 -2.98 3.14 4.25
C LEU A 47 -2.75 2.28 3.00
N GLN A 48 -1.78 2.65 2.16
CA GLN A 48 -1.40 1.85 0.98
C GLN A 48 -0.86 0.47 1.38
N ALA A 49 0.04 0.40 2.36
CA ALA A 49 0.59 -0.87 2.83
C ALA A 49 -0.50 -1.78 3.40
N VAL A 50 -1.44 -1.24 4.17
CA VAL A 50 -2.59 -2.00 4.71
C VAL A 50 -3.46 -2.54 3.57
N ARG A 51 -3.78 -1.71 2.56
CA ARG A 51 -4.56 -2.16 1.38
C ARG A 51 -3.85 -3.25 0.60
N LEU A 52 -2.53 -3.16 0.49
CA LEU A 52 -1.71 -4.18 -0.19
C LEU A 52 -1.78 -5.51 0.54
N VAL A 53 -1.58 -5.53 1.85
CA VAL A 53 -1.65 -6.75 2.67
C VAL A 53 -3.05 -7.35 2.68
N GLN A 54 -4.10 -6.52 2.78
CA GLN A 54 -5.48 -6.98 2.69
C GLN A 54 -5.78 -7.64 1.34
N THR A 55 -5.29 -7.04 0.25
CA THR A 55 -5.48 -7.57 -1.11
C THR A 55 -4.71 -8.89 -1.30
N ASP A 56 -3.45 -8.94 -0.87
CA ASP A 56 -2.63 -10.17 -0.94
C ASP A 56 -3.25 -11.31 -0.12
N THR A 57 -3.72 -11.01 1.09
CA THR A 57 -4.39 -11.99 1.95
C THR A 57 -5.69 -12.51 1.32
N PHE A 58 -6.48 -11.62 0.71
CA PHE A 58 -7.70 -12.01 0.01
C PHE A 58 -7.40 -12.92 -1.18
N ILE A 59 -6.42 -12.57 -2.01
CA ILE A 59 -6.00 -13.39 -3.18
C ILE A 59 -5.54 -14.77 -2.73
N ARG A 60 -4.68 -14.85 -1.70
CA ARG A 60 -4.21 -16.13 -1.14
C ARG A 60 -5.34 -16.94 -0.51
N GLY A 61 -6.24 -16.30 0.22
CA GLY A 61 -7.41 -16.95 0.80
C GLY A 61 -8.32 -17.56 -0.27
N LYS A 62 -8.54 -16.84 -1.37
CA LYS A 62 -9.31 -17.34 -2.52
C LYS A 62 -8.60 -18.46 -3.27
N ALA A 63 -7.28 -18.38 -3.43
CA ALA A 63 -6.52 -19.47 -4.03
C ALA A 63 -6.58 -20.74 -3.17
N ALA A 64 -6.51 -20.62 -1.84
CA ALA A 64 -6.67 -21.76 -0.93
C ALA A 64 -8.08 -22.40 -0.99
N GLN A 65 -9.12 -21.60 -1.21
CA GLN A 65 -10.50 -22.07 -1.43
C GLN A 65 -10.72 -22.67 -2.83
N THR A 66 -9.90 -22.28 -3.80
CA THR A 66 -9.99 -22.80 -5.16
C THR A 66 -9.25 -24.12 -5.22
N VAL A 67 -10.04 -25.19 -5.30
CA VAL A 67 -9.51 -26.54 -5.28
C VAL A 67 -9.42 -27.06 -6.71
N ILE A 68 -8.21 -27.29 -7.18
CA ILE A 68 -7.96 -27.82 -8.53
C ILE A 68 -7.36 -29.22 -8.41
N PRO A 69 -7.94 -30.21 -9.10
CA PRO A 69 -7.39 -31.56 -9.11
C PRO A 69 -5.97 -31.55 -9.70
N TYR A 70 -4.99 -32.11 -8.98
CA TYR A 70 -3.57 -32.03 -9.40
C TYR A 70 -3.27 -32.81 -10.69
N TRP A 71 -4.21 -33.63 -11.17
CA TRP A 71 -4.11 -34.45 -12.39
C TRP A 71 -4.67 -33.76 -13.63
N GLU A 72 -5.41 -32.66 -13.50
CA GLU A 72 -5.90 -31.93 -14.66
C GLU A 72 -4.75 -31.25 -15.40
N ARG A 73 -4.63 -31.60 -16.70
CA ARG A 73 -3.74 -30.92 -17.65
C ARG A 73 -4.62 -30.06 -18.56
N GLY A 74 -4.43 -28.76 -18.51
CA GLY A 74 -5.01 -27.85 -19.50
C GLY A 74 -6.40 -27.30 -19.22
N THR A 75 -6.95 -27.48 -18.01
CA THR A 75 -8.06 -26.63 -17.56
C THR A 75 -7.54 -25.23 -17.25
N ASP A 76 -8.25 -24.19 -17.71
CA ASP A 76 -7.98 -22.79 -17.34
C ASP A 76 -8.36 -22.58 -15.86
N ALA A 77 -7.54 -23.09 -14.96
CA ALA A 77 -7.59 -22.82 -13.53
C ALA A 77 -7.65 -21.30 -13.23
N SER A 78 -6.94 -20.52 -14.05
CA SER A 78 -7.02 -19.07 -14.10
C SER A 78 -8.45 -18.59 -14.35
N ALA A 79 -9.22 -19.18 -15.26
CA ALA A 79 -10.60 -18.77 -15.55
C ALA A 79 -11.54 -19.09 -14.38
N VAL A 80 -11.41 -20.25 -13.75
CA VAL A 80 -12.21 -20.62 -12.56
C VAL A 80 -11.90 -19.70 -11.39
N PHE A 81 -10.60 -19.45 -11.14
CA PHE A 81 -10.15 -18.51 -10.11
C PHE A 81 -10.62 -17.09 -10.40
N THR A 82 -10.50 -16.63 -11.64
CA THR A 82 -10.91 -15.29 -12.08
C THR A 82 -12.42 -15.10 -11.94
N ALA A 83 -13.22 -16.11 -12.30
CA ALA A 83 -14.67 -16.10 -12.09
C ALA A 83 -15.03 -15.99 -10.59
N GLY A 84 -14.33 -16.72 -9.72
CA GLY A 84 -14.51 -16.64 -8.27
C GLY A 84 -14.03 -15.33 -7.65
N LEU A 85 -13.03 -14.69 -8.25
CA LEU A 85 -12.49 -13.41 -7.78
C LEU A 85 -13.43 -12.24 -8.06
N PHE A 86 -14.11 -12.27 -9.21
CA PHE A 86 -14.99 -11.20 -9.68
C PHE A 86 -16.45 -11.35 -9.22
N SER A 87 -16.91 -12.56 -8.86
CA SER A 87 -18.30 -12.78 -8.43
C SER A 87 -18.65 -12.16 -7.07
N GLU A 88 -17.67 -11.98 -6.18
CA GLU A 88 -17.91 -11.54 -4.79
C GLU A 88 -17.71 -10.04 -4.53
N ASN A 89 -17.43 -9.20 -5.55
CA ASN A 89 -17.02 -7.79 -5.34
C ASN A 89 -15.87 -7.67 -4.32
N GLY A 90 -15.01 -8.70 -4.21
CA GLY A 90 -14.09 -8.85 -3.07
C GLY A 90 -12.95 -7.84 -3.06
N LEU A 91 -12.55 -7.35 -4.24
CA LEU A 91 -11.46 -6.39 -4.40
C LEU A 91 -11.97 -4.94 -4.38
N LYS A 92 -12.53 -4.50 -3.24
CA LYS A 92 -13.07 -3.14 -3.10
C LYS A 92 -12.05 -2.02 -3.36
N ASN A 93 -10.75 -2.31 -3.25
CA ASN A 93 -9.66 -1.33 -3.36
C ASN A 93 -8.59 -1.72 -4.38
N ALA A 94 -8.86 -2.70 -5.25
CA ALA A 94 -7.89 -3.16 -6.23
C ALA A 94 -8.56 -3.62 -7.53
N THR A 95 -7.86 -3.44 -8.64
CA THR A 95 -8.29 -3.87 -9.97
C THR A 95 -7.29 -4.90 -10.48
N VAL A 96 -7.78 -6.07 -10.87
CA VAL A 96 -6.95 -7.10 -11.49
C VAL A 96 -6.58 -6.67 -12.91
N VAL A 97 -5.29 -6.73 -13.22
CA VAL A 97 -4.73 -6.44 -14.54
C VAL A 97 -4.60 -7.73 -15.34
N SER A 98 -4.00 -8.77 -14.76
CA SER A 98 -3.87 -10.09 -15.38
C SER A 98 -3.78 -11.20 -14.34
N VAL A 99 -4.16 -12.41 -14.77
CA VAL A 99 -4.02 -13.64 -13.99
C VAL A 99 -3.31 -14.66 -14.87
N GLU A 100 -2.23 -15.22 -14.36
CA GLU A 100 -1.39 -16.20 -15.04
C GLU A 100 -1.36 -17.51 -14.23
N ASN A 101 -1.30 -18.65 -14.91
CA ASN A 101 -1.20 -19.95 -14.24
C ASN A 101 0.26 -20.23 -13.85
N LEU A 102 0.47 -20.68 -12.62
CA LEU A 102 1.76 -21.16 -12.15
C LEU A 102 1.83 -22.68 -12.33
N TYR A 103 2.89 -23.14 -12.98
CA TYR A 103 3.12 -24.55 -13.29
C TYR A 103 4.30 -25.14 -12.50
N ASP A 104 4.17 -26.40 -12.11
CA ASP A 104 5.28 -27.21 -11.58
C ASP A 104 6.23 -27.68 -12.70
N ALA A 105 7.40 -28.22 -12.35
CA ALA A 105 8.36 -28.83 -13.26
C ALA A 105 7.74 -29.93 -14.14
N LYS A 106 6.68 -30.59 -13.65
CA LYS A 106 5.90 -31.61 -14.39
C LYS A 106 4.79 -31.03 -15.27
N LYS A 107 4.78 -29.71 -15.53
CA LYS A 107 3.74 -28.95 -16.26
C LYS A 107 2.33 -29.13 -15.69
N ARG A 108 2.21 -29.30 -14.38
CA ARG A 108 0.93 -29.37 -13.65
C ARG A 108 0.62 -28.02 -13.04
N ILE A 109 -0.64 -27.60 -13.06
CA ILE A 109 -1.06 -26.34 -12.44
C ILE A 109 -0.91 -26.46 -10.93
N ARG A 110 -0.24 -25.49 -10.31
CA ARG A 110 -0.01 -25.40 -8.85
C ARG A 110 -0.67 -24.18 -8.21
N GLY A 111 -0.94 -23.15 -8.99
CA GLY A 111 -1.37 -21.86 -8.46
C GLY A 111 -1.62 -20.84 -9.54
N VAL A 112 -1.77 -19.60 -9.11
CA VAL A 112 -1.94 -18.42 -9.96
C VAL A 112 -1.01 -17.30 -9.52
N ALA A 113 -0.53 -16.58 -10.52
CA ALA A 113 0.11 -15.29 -10.39
C ALA A 113 -0.95 -14.22 -10.72
N VAL A 114 -1.20 -13.31 -9.78
CA VAL A 114 -2.19 -12.24 -9.95
C VAL A 114 -1.46 -10.91 -9.98
N ASN A 115 -1.61 -10.19 -11.09
CA ASN A 115 -1.15 -8.82 -11.22
C ASN A 115 -2.33 -7.88 -10.98
N TYR A 116 -2.19 -6.93 -10.07
CA TYR A 116 -3.26 -6.03 -9.68
C TYR A 116 -2.76 -4.62 -9.38
N LYS A 117 -3.64 -3.63 -9.52
CA LYS A 117 -3.40 -2.23 -9.15
C LYS A 117 -4.26 -1.88 -7.94
N ILE A 118 -3.68 -1.19 -6.97
CA ILE A 118 -4.42 -0.67 -5.81
C ILE A 118 -4.95 0.71 -6.17
N THR A 119 -6.21 1.01 -5.82
CA THR A 119 -6.82 2.31 -6.08
C THR A 119 -6.00 3.44 -5.46
N GLY A 120 -5.56 4.38 -6.30
CA GLY A 120 -4.71 5.51 -5.89
C GLY A 120 -3.20 5.20 -5.90
N CYS A 121 -2.79 4.06 -6.45
CA CYS A 121 -1.38 3.71 -6.68
C CYS A 121 -1.14 3.45 -8.17
N PRO A 122 -0.12 4.06 -8.80
CA PRO A 122 0.19 3.82 -10.21
C PRO A 122 0.84 2.46 -10.45
N ASP A 123 1.48 1.90 -9.41
CA ASP A 123 2.28 0.69 -9.49
C ASP A 123 1.42 -0.57 -9.64
N VAL A 124 1.95 -1.53 -10.39
CA VAL A 124 1.37 -2.87 -10.52
C VAL A 124 2.03 -3.77 -9.49
N PHE A 125 1.21 -4.41 -8.67
CA PHE A 125 1.63 -5.37 -7.66
C PHE A 125 1.39 -6.79 -8.15
N HIS A 126 2.20 -7.70 -7.63
CA HIS A 126 2.22 -9.10 -8.05
C HIS A 126 2.13 -10.01 -6.82
N THR A 127 1.16 -10.92 -6.85
CA THR A 127 0.97 -11.94 -5.81
C THR A 127 0.95 -13.32 -6.45
N ASN A 128 1.83 -14.19 -5.95
CA ASN A 128 1.79 -15.62 -6.25
C ASN A 128 1.01 -16.35 -5.16
N ALA A 129 -0.03 -17.06 -5.56
CA ALA A 129 -0.88 -17.83 -4.66
C ALA A 129 -1.00 -19.28 -5.16
N LEU A 130 -0.77 -20.23 -4.25
CA LEU A 130 -0.90 -21.65 -4.53
C LEU A 130 -2.33 -22.10 -4.27
N PHE A 131 -2.82 -23.02 -5.10
CA PHE A 131 -4.12 -23.63 -4.91
C PHE A 131 -4.10 -24.67 -3.78
N GLY A 132 -5.25 -24.88 -3.15
CA GLY A 132 -5.45 -26.03 -2.27
C GLY A 132 -5.38 -27.33 -3.10
N SER A 133 -4.53 -28.28 -2.70
CA SER A 133 -4.44 -29.59 -3.36
C SER A 133 -5.30 -30.63 -2.62
N ILE A 134 -6.22 -31.31 -3.33
CA ILE A 134 -6.85 -32.53 -2.82
C ILE A 134 -5.90 -33.72 -3.06
N PRO A 135 -5.53 -34.51 -2.04
CA PRO A 135 -4.87 -35.80 -2.25
C PRO A 135 -5.82 -36.80 -2.90
N VAL A 136 -5.33 -37.72 -3.75
CA VAL A 136 -6.17 -38.83 -4.22
C VAL A 136 -6.56 -39.66 -3.01
N VAL A 137 -7.83 -39.68 -2.67
CA VAL A 137 -8.40 -40.76 -1.88
C VAL A 137 -8.95 -41.75 -2.90
N GLY A 138 -8.24 -42.87 -3.11
CA GLY A 138 -8.70 -43.98 -3.95
C GLY A 138 -7.91 -44.29 -5.22
N ALA A 139 -6.57 -44.36 -5.14
CA ALA A 139 -5.78 -45.12 -6.11
C ALA A 139 -4.89 -46.13 -5.39
N GLU A 140 -5.54 -46.98 -4.60
CA GLU A 140 -5.29 -48.41 -4.32
C GLU A 140 -6.26 -48.86 -3.21
#